data_AF-A0A821LYV2-F1
#
_entry.id   AF-A0A821LYV2-F1
#
_cell.length_a   1.000
_cell.length_b   1.000
_cell.length_c   1.000
_cell.angle_alpha   90.00
_cell.angle_beta   90.00
_cell.angle_gamma   90.00
#
_symmetry.space_group_name_H-M   'P 1'
#
loop_
_entity.id
_entity.type
_entity.pdbx_description
1 polymer ?
#
loop_
_entity_poly.entity_id
_entity_poly.type
_entity_poly.pdbx_seq_one_letter_code
_entity_poly.pdbx_strand_id
1 'polypeptide(L)'
;SSKNAIIGRGNQAYVLASASSYDEWVRNNYELQVWQAYLKTGTEQKHWAKEIIRRTRRRDDIINTRFVQKKINRLTTDITRACATSSELQIQLSTYWIQTTSELAN
;
A
#
# COMPACT_ATOMS: atom_id res chain seq x y z
N SER A 1 -2.12 -11.63 36.02
CA SER A 1 -2.67 -12.21 34.77
C SER A 1 -3.44 -11.21 33.89
N SER A 2 -3.94 -10.08 34.41
CA SER A 2 -4.78 -9.11 33.66
C SER A 2 -4.02 -8.26 32.61
N LYS A 3 -2.82 -7.75 32.94
CA LYS A 3 -2.04 -6.85 32.06
C LYS A 3 -1.71 -7.45 30.70
N ASN A 4 -1.23 -8.70 30.67
CA ASN A 4 -0.89 -9.39 29.43
C ASN A 4 -2.13 -9.65 28.57
N ALA A 5 -3.27 -9.92 29.20
CA ALA A 5 -4.54 -10.10 28.48
C ALA A 5 -5.01 -8.79 27.83
N ILE A 6 -4.81 -7.64 28.47
CA ILE A 6 -5.22 -6.34 27.92
C ILE A 6 -4.30 -5.91 26.77
N ILE A 7 -2.98 -6.05 26.93
CA ILE A 7 -2.01 -5.83 25.84
C ILE A 7 -2.32 -6.74 24.66
N GLY A 8 -2.61 -8.03 24.91
CA GLY A 8 -2.98 -8.98 23.86
C GLY A 8 -4.23 -8.57 23.07
N ARG A 9 -5.24 -8.00 23.73
CA ARG A 9 -6.45 -7.48 23.04
C ARG A 9 -6.14 -6.29 22.14
N GLY A 10 -5.32 -5.34 22.62
CA GLY A 10 -4.88 -4.20 21.81
C GLY A 10 -4.16 -4.66 20.54
N ASN A 11 -3.27 -5.65 20.67
CA ASN A 11 -2.52 -6.20 19.54
C ASN A 11 -3.46 -6.89 18.53
N GLN A 12 -4.42 -7.69 19.02
CA GLN A 12 -5.40 -8.35 18.17
C GLN A 12 -6.26 -7.34 17.42
N ALA A 13 -6.72 -6.28 18.09
CA ALA A 13 -7.50 -5.21 17.46
C ALA A 13 -6.69 -4.48 16.37
N TYR A 14 -5.42 -4.17 16.64
CA TYR A 14 -4.52 -3.59 15.65
C TYR A 14 -4.32 -4.48 14.43
N VAL A 15 -4.06 -5.78 14.62
CA VAL A 15 -3.89 -6.74 13.51
C VAL A 15 -5.15 -6.80 12.64
N LEU A 16 -6.34 -6.88 13.26
CA LEU A 16 -7.61 -6.90 12.52
C LEU A 16 -7.86 -5.59 11.76
N ALA A 17 -7.56 -4.45 12.37
CA ALA A 17 -7.78 -3.13 11.76
C ALA A 17 -6.78 -2.83 10.63
N SER A 18 -5.54 -3.30 10.74
CA SER A 18 -4.46 -3.04 9.76
C SER A 18 -4.44 -4.01 8.59
N ALA A 19 -5.07 -5.19 8.71
CA ALA A 19 -5.03 -6.25 7.71
C ALA A 19 -5.40 -5.77 6.30
N SER A 20 -6.52 -5.04 6.17
CA SER A 20 -6.97 -4.56 4.85
C SER A 20 -5.99 -3.58 4.21
N SER A 21 -5.43 -2.65 4.99
CA SER A 21 -4.46 -1.67 4.50
C SER A 21 -3.14 -2.32 4.15
N TYR A 22 -2.72 -3.35 4.90
CA TYR A 22 -1.55 -4.14 4.58
C TYR A 22 -1.72 -4.91 3.25
N ASP A 23 -2.86 -5.59 3.06
CA ASP A 23 -3.16 -6.33 1.83
C ASP A 23 -3.24 -5.41 0.60
N GLU A 24 -3.82 -4.22 0.77
CA GLU A 24 -3.82 -3.18 -0.27
C GLU A 24 -2.40 -2.71 -0.59
N TRP A 25 -1.59 -2.44 0.43
CA TRP A 25 -0.19 -2.04 0.26
C TRP A 25 0.62 -3.08 -0.50
N VAL A 26 0.52 -4.37 -0.14
CA VAL A 26 1.26 -5.46 -0.81
C VAL A 26 0.87 -5.54 -2.28
N ARG A 27 -0.44 -5.58 -2.57
CA ARG A 27 -0.94 -5.69 -3.95
C ARG A 27 -0.54 -4.48 -4.80
N ASN A 28 -0.69 -3.28 -4.27
CA ASN A 28 -0.35 -2.06 -4.99
C ASN A 28 1.16 -1.96 -5.26
N ASN A 29 2.02 -2.40 -4.33
CA ASN A 29 3.46 -2.45 -4.55
C ASN A 29 3.85 -3.43 -5.65
N TYR A 30 3.26 -4.64 -5.65
CA TYR A 30 3.51 -5.61 -6.71
C TYR A 30 3.04 -5.06 -8.06
N GLU A 31 1.83 -4.52 -8.13
CA GLU A 31 1.30 -3.94 -9.36
C GLU A 31 2.17 -2.77 -9.84
N LEU A 32 2.63 -1.89 -8.95
CA LEU A 32 3.53 -0.78 -9.27
C LEU A 32 4.81 -1.27 -9.97
N GLN A 33 5.46 -2.32 -9.46
CA GLN A 33 6.66 -2.89 -10.06
C GLN A 33 6.40 -3.39 -11.48
N VAL A 34 5.26 -4.05 -11.71
CA VAL A 34 4.86 -4.51 -13.05
C VAL A 34 4.68 -3.34 -14.01
N TRP A 35 3.99 -2.28 -13.60
CA TRP A 35 3.80 -1.09 -14.46
C TRP A 35 5.10 -0.34 -14.72
N GLN A 36 6.00 -0.26 -13.74
CA GLN A 36 7.34 0.30 -13.93
C GLN A 36 8.15 -0.52 -14.94
N ALA A 37 8.07 -1.86 -14.89
CA ALA A 37 8.69 -2.73 -15.87
C ALA A 37 8.10 -2.53 -17.28
N TYR A 38 6.77 -2.37 -17.39
CA TYR A 38 6.12 -2.06 -18.66
C TYR A 38 6.55 -0.71 -19.23
N LEU A 39 6.67 0.32 -18.39
CA LEU A 39 7.16 1.63 -18.80
C LEU A 39 8.58 1.49 -19.36
N LYS A 40 9.48 0.87 -18.58
CA LYS A 40 10.88 0.66 -18.95
C LYS A 40 11.00 -0.07 -20.29
N THR A 41 10.30 -1.18 -20.46
CA THR A 41 10.34 -1.98 -21.70
C THR A 41 9.79 -1.18 -22.89
N GLY A 42 8.71 -0.43 -22.67
CA GLY A 42 8.09 0.43 -23.68
C GLY A 42 8.99 1.58 -24.13
N THR A 43 9.65 2.27 -23.20
CA THR A 43 10.41 3.49 -23.52
C THR A 43 11.87 3.21 -23.87
N GLU A 44 12.51 2.22 -23.24
CA GLU A 44 13.93 1.92 -23.47
C GLU A 44 14.11 0.88 -24.58
N GLN A 45 13.26 -0.14 -24.62
CA GLN A 45 13.39 -1.25 -25.58
C GLN A 45 12.43 -1.12 -26.77
N LYS A 46 11.60 -0.06 -26.80
CA LYS A 46 10.55 0.16 -27.82
C LYS A 46 9.61 -1.03 -27.98
N HIS A 47 9.41 -1.79 -26.90
CA HIS A 47 8.59 -2.99 -26.89
C HIS A 47 7.49 -2.88 -25.83
N TRP A 48 6.35 -2.33 -26.24
CA TRP A 48 5.19 -2.23 -25.36
C TRP A 48 4.58 -3.59 -25.09
N ALA A 49 4.33 -3.88 -23.80
CA ALA A 49 3.58 -5.06 -23.41
C ALA A 49 2.19 -5.09 -24.10
N LYS A 50 1.77 -6.27 -24.54
CA LYS A 50 0.51 -6.46 -25.30
C LYS A 50 -0.71 -5.90 -24.56
N GLU A 51 -0.71 -5.98 -23.24
CA GLU A 51 -1.79 -5.42 -22.43
C GLU A 51 -1.91 -3.90 -22.59
N ILE A 52 -0.79 -3.17 -22.67
CA ILE A 52 -0.79 -1.71 -22.86
C ILE A 52 -1.45 -1.37 -24.19
N ILE A 53 -0.99 -2.00 -25.28
CA ILE A 53 -1.54 -1.80 -26.62
C ILE A 53 -3.03 -2.15 -26.66
N ARG A 54 -3.45 -3.23 -25.98
CA ARG A 54 -4.86 -3.63 -25.90
C ARG A 54 -5.71 -2.58 -25.16
N ARG A 55 -5.20 -1.98 -24.09
CA ARG A 55 -5.91 -0.99 -23.27
C ARG A 55 -6.00 0.36 -23.96
N THR A 56 -4.91 0.83 -24.58
CA THR A 56 -4.88 2.13 -25.25
C THR A 56 -5.48 2.07 -26.66
N ARG A 57 -5.52 0.88 -27.28
CA ARG A 57 -5.88 0.65 -28.69
C ARG A 57 -5.03 1.45 -29.67
N ARG A 58 -3.83 1.85 -29.25
CA ARG A 58 -2.90 2.70 -30.02
C ARG A 58 -1.49 2.09 -29.94
N ARG A 59 -0.76 2.15 -31.06
CA ARG A 59 0.69 1.88 -31.12
C ARG A 59 1.46 3.20 -31.12
N ASP A 60 1.13 4.07 -30.17
CA ASP A 60 1.69 5.39 -30.02
C ASP A 60 2.41 5.47 -28.68
N ASP A 61 3.71 5.74 -28.72
CA ASP A 61 4.58 5.70 -27.54
C ASP A 61 4.22 6.79 -26.53
N ILE A 62 3.79 7.97 -26.99
CA ILE A 62 3.42 9.10 -26.13
C ILE A 62 2.13 8.76 -25.38
N ILE A 63 1.13 8.23 -26.09
CA ILE A 63 -0.15 7.82 -25.50
C ILE A 63 0.08 6.68 -24.50
N ASN A 64 0.86 5.67 -24.87
CA ASN A 64 1.16 4.52 -24.01
C ASN A 64 1.93 4.93 -22.76
N THR A 65 2.94 5.79 -22.91
CA THR A 65 3.71 6.36 -21.79
C THR A 65 2.79 7.09 -20.81
N ARG A 66 1.93 8.00 -21.31
CA ARG A 66 0.98 8.74 -20.46
C ARG A 66 0.01 7.81 -19.74
N PHE A 67 -0.47 6.77 -20.41
CA PHE A 67 -1.36 5.77 -19.82
C PHE A 67 -0.69 5.03 -18.67
N VAL A 68 0.52 4.52 -18.89
CA VAL A 68 1.30 3.79 -17.86
C VAL A 68 1.68 4.72 -16.71
N GLN A 69 2.15 5.93 -16.99
CA GLN A 69 2.52 6.89 -15.95
C GLN A 69 1.31 7.27 -15.08
N LYS A 70 0.12 7.40 -15.66
CA LYS A 70 -1.12 7.64 -14.89
C LYS A 70 -1.42 6.49 -13.93
N LYS A 71 -1.16 5.23 -14.34
CA LYS A 71 -1.31 4.05 -13.48
C LYS A 71 -0.29 4.05 -12.35
N ILE A 72 0.98 4.29 -12.67
CA ILE A 72 2.06 4.43 -11.68
C ILE A 72 1.71 5.50 -10.64
N ASN A 73 1.33 6.70 -11.07
CA ASN A 73 1.01 7.79 -10.15
C ASN A 73 -0.14 7.45 -9.21
N ARG A 74 -1.19 6.80 -9.73
CA ARG A 74 -2.31 6.34 -8.90
C ARG A 74 -1.85 5.31 -7.85
N LEU A 75 -1.10 4.29 -8.27
CA LEU A 75 -0.59 3.26 -7.36
C LEU A 75 0.31 3.86 -6.28
N THR A 76 1.17 4.81 -6.63
CA THR A 76 1.99 5.54 -5.65
C THR A 76 1.12 6.27 -4.62
N THR A 77 0.05 6.96 -5.05
CA THR A 77 -0.88 7.61 -4.13
C THR A 77 -1.59 6.60 -3.21
N ASP A 78 -2.06 5.47 -3.76
CA ASP A 78 -2.78 4.45 -3.00
C ASP A 78 -1.84 3.76 -1.99
N ILE A 79 -0.57 3.50 -2.36
CA ILE A 79 0.48 3.01 -1.45
C ILE A 79 0.71 4.01 -0.31
N THR A 80 0.89 5.30 -0.62
CA THR A 80 1.10 6.33 0.41
C THR A 80 -0.07 6.40 1.38
N ARG A 81 -1.32 6.26 0.89
CA ARG A 81 -2.50 6.22 1.74
C ARG A 81 -2.49 5.01 2.68
N ALA A 82 -2.20 3.82 2.16
CA ALA A 82 -2.13 2.61 2.97
C ALA A 82 -1.03 2.67 4.04
N CYS A 83 0.13 3.26 3.71
CA CYS A 83 1.19 3.55 4.68
C CYS A 83 0.70 4.51 5.78
N ALA A 84 0.04 5.61 5.41
CA ALA A 84 -0.48 6.58 6.37
C ALA A 84 -1.50 5.96 7.33
N THR A 85 -2.43 5.14 6.82
CA THR A 85 -3.39 4.41 7.66
C THR A 85 -2.69 3.44 8.62
N SER A 86 -1.67 2.72 8.15
CA SER A 86 -0.90 1.80 8.99
C SER A 86 -0.15 2.52 10.12
N SER A 87 0.45 3.68 9.82
CA SER A 87 1.11 4.53 10.81
C SER A 87 0.13 5.07 11.85
N GLU A 88 -1.05 5.55 11.43
CA GLU A 88 -2.09 6.03 12.34
C GLU A 88 -2.54 4.92 13.31
N LEU A 89 -2.83 3.72 12.80
CA LEU A 89 -3.19 2.58 13.65
C LEU A 89 -2.07 2.19 14.63
N GLN A 90 -0.80 2.35 14.23
CA GLN A 90 0.34 2.07 15.10
C GLN A 90 0.48 3.12 16.22
N ILE A 91 0.20 4.39 15.92
CA ILE A 91 0.13 5.45 16.92
C ILE A 91 -0.99 5.13 17.93
N GLN A 92 -2.19 4.78 17.46
CA GLN A 92 -3.31 4.42 18.32
C GLN A 92 -3.00 3.23 19.24
N LEU A 93 -2.35 2.18 18.72
CA LEU A 93 -1.89 1.05 19.53
C LEU A 93 -0.89 1.49 20.62
N SER A 94 0.05 2.36 20.25
CA SER A 94 1.06 2.87 21.18
C SER A 94 0.42 3.70 22.29
N THR A 95 -0.51 4.60 21.95
CA THR A 95 -1.29 5.37 22.92
C THR A 95 -2.09 4.47 23.85
N TYR A 96 -2.75 3.44 23.30
CA TYR A 96 -3.50 2.45 24.08
C TYR A 96 -2.63 1.73 25.11
N TRP A 97 -1.44 1.27 24.71
CA TRP A 97 -0.49 0.65 25.63
C TRP A 97 -0.07 1.61 26.74
N ILE A 98 0.30 2.86 26.39
CA ILE A 98 0.72 3.87 27.37
C ILE A 98 -0.38 4.10 28.41
N GLN A 99 -1.62 4.37 27.97
CA GLN A 99 -2.76 4.61 28.87
C GLN A 99 -3.01 3.43 29.80
N THR A 100 -3.10 2.23 29.24
CA THR A 100 -3.37 1.01 30.02
C THR A 100 -2.25 0.72 31.01
N THR A 101 -0.99 0.96 30.64
CA THR A 101 0.15 0.71 31.55
C THR A 101 0.20 1.69 32.71
N SER A 102 -0.17 2.96 32.49
CA SER A 102 -0.25 3.98 33.54
C SER A 102 -1.41 3.72 34.51
N GLU A 103 -2.57 3.29 33.99
CA GLU A 103 -3.73 2.94 34.81
C GLU A 103 -3.50 1.71 35.69
N LEU A 104 -2.69 0.75 35.23
CA LEU A 104 -2.34 -0.45 36.00
C LEU A 104 -1.19 -0.21 37.01
N ALA A 105 -0.53 0.95 36.97
CA ALA A 105 0.56 1.31 37.87
C ALA A 105 0.09 2.16 39.07
N ASN A 106 -1.10 2.76 38.97
CA ASN A 106 -1.80 3.46 40.04
C ASN A 106 -2.76 2.52 40.77
#